data_AF-A0A2H0UBG1-F1
#
_entry.id   AF-A0A2H0UBG1-F1
#
_cell.length_a   1.000
_cell.length_b   1.000
_cell.length_c   1.000
_cell.angle_alpha   90.00
_cell.angle_beta   90.00
_cell.angle_gamma   90.00
#
_symmetry.space_group_name_H-M   'P 1'
#
loop_
_entity.id
_entity.type
_entity.pdbx_description
1 polymer ?
#
loop_
_entity_poly.entity_id
_entity_poly.type
_entity_poly.pdbx_seq_one_letter_code
_entity_poly.pdbx_strand_id
1 'polypeptide(L)'
;MDNQIEEIHDEIAGRVNRGDEKGAMEYLKGRFSELPEEVQGEILTRAYLHALEQETARLEKIADIQDRALTALTVLDVLKEELEKEAGNS
;
A
#
# COMPACT_ATOMS: atom_id res chain seq x y z
N MET A 1 -16.09 31.02 -5.49
CA MET A 1 -15.49 29.68 -5.69
C MET A 1 -14.34 29.49 -4.72
N ASP A 2 -13.42 30.45 -4.61
CA ASP A 2 -12.27 30.38 -3.69
C ASP A 2 -12.65 30.06 -2.23
N ASN A 3 -13.66 30.72 -1.67
CA ASN A 3 -14.12 30.45 -0.29
C ASN A 3 -14.62 29.01 -0.07
N GLN A 4 -15.20 28.37 -1.09
CA GLN A 4 -15.75 27.01 -0.93
C GLN A 4 -14.65 25.96 -0.94
N ILE A 5 -13.59 26.18 -1.72
CA ILE A 5 -12.42 25.30 -1.75
C ILE A 5 -11.67 25.41 -0.42
N GLU A 6 -11.50 26.64 0.08
CA GLU A 6 -10.87 26.91 1.38
C GLU A 6 -11.67 26.27 2.53
N GLU A 7 -13.00 26.41 2.54
CA GLU A 7 -13.88 25.74 3.51
C GLU A 7 -13.75 24.21 3.47
N ILE A 8 -13.75 23.61 2.27
CA ILE A 8 -13.59 22.16 2.10
C ILE A 8 -12.21 21.72 2.60
N HIS A 9 -11.17 22.46 2.26
CA HIS A 9 -9.80 22.21 2.71
C HIS A 9 -9.70 22.26 4.24
N ASP A 10 -10.21 23.32 4.86
CA ASP A 10 -10.09 23.54 6.31
C ASP A 10 -10.85 22.49 7.11
N GLU A 11 -12.01 22.05 6.63
CA GLU A 11 -12.77 20.98 7.26
C GLU A 11 -12.05 19.62 7.14
N ILE A 12 -11.45 19.32 5.98
CA ILE A 12 -10.62 18.12 5.78
C ILE A 12 -9.40 18.17 6.72
N ALA A 13 -8.66 19.28 6.71
CA ALA A 13 -7.47 19.48 7.55
C ALA A 13 -7.83 19.38 9.05
N GLY A 14 -8.93 20.00 9.46
CA GLY A 14 -9.44 19.93 10.82
C GLY A 14 -9.77 18.50 11.28
N ARG A 15 -10.35 17.68 10.40
CA ARG A 15 -10.64 16.26 10.68
C ARG A 15 -9.36 15.43 10.78
N VAL A 16 -8.44 15.59 9.84
CA VAL A 16 -7.14 14.90 9.85
C VAL A 16 -6.34 15.25 11.11
N ASN A 17 -6.29 16.53 11.50
CA ASN A 17 -5.60 16.98 12.72
C ASN A 17 -6.19 16.38 14.01
N ARG A 18 -7.45 15.94 13.99
CA ARG A 18 -8.11 15.25 15.11
C ARG A 18 -8.01 13.72 15.01
N GLY A 19 -7.32 13.19 14.02
CA GLY A 19 -7.22 11.75 13.74
C GLY A 19 -8.47 11.13 13.10
N ASP A 20 -9.42 11.95 12.65
CA ASP A 20 -10.65 11.50 11.96
C ASP A 20 -10.43 11.40 10.44
N GLU A 21 -9.48 10.56 10.02
CA GLU A 21 -9.16 10.37 8.60
C GLU A 21 -10.32 9.77 7.81
N LYS A 22 -11.08 8.86 8.44
CA LYS A 22 -12.27 8.26 7.83
C LYS A 22 -13.36 9.31 7.58
N GLY A 23 -13.63 10.17 8.57
CA GLY A 23 -14.57 11.27 8.40
C GLY A 23 -14.10 12.30 7.39
N ALA A 24 -12.79 12.60 7.33
CA ALA A 24 -12.22 13.48 6.32
C ALA A 24 -12.45 12.94 4.89
N MET A 25 -12.25 11.63 4.70
CA MET A 25 -12.46 10.96 3.42
C MET A 25 -13.95 10.96 3.01
N GLU A 26 -14.85 10.63 3.92
CA GLU A 26 -16.29 10.66 3.63
C GLU A 26 -16.80 12.09 3.33
N TYR A 27 -16.26 13.09 4.04
CA TYR A 27 -16.54 14.50 3.76
C TYR A 27 -16.07 14.91 2.36
N LEU A 28 -14.83 14.56 1.98
CA LEU A 28 -14.30 14.83 0.65
C LEU A 28 -15.13 14.16 -0.44
N LYS A 29 -15.48 12.88 -0.28
CA LYS A 29 -16.31 12.15 -1.26
C LYS A 29 -17.67 12.81 -1.49
N GLY A 30 -18.32 13.24 -0.40
CA GLY A 30 -19.64 13.90 -0.48
C GLY A 30 -19.61 15.24 -1.19
N ARG A 31 -18.44 15.89 -1.26
CA ARG A 31 -18.23 17.24 -1.85
C ARG A 31 -17.38 17.23 -3.11
N PHE A 32 -16.91 16.07 -3.54
CA PHE A 32 -15.89 15.94 -4.58
C PHE A 32 -16.32 16.60 -5.90
N SER A 33 -17.57 16.41 -6.31
CA SER A 33 -18.12 16.99 -7.55
C SER A 33 -18.28 18.52 -7.50
N GLU A 34 -18.16 19.12 -6.32
CA GLU A 34 -18.25 20.58 -6.15
C GLU A 34 -16.88 21.27 -6.36
N LEU A 35 -15.80 20.49 -6.36
CA LEU A 35 -14.45 21.01 -6.62
C LEU A 35 -14.28 21.30 -8.11
N PRO A 36 -13.39 22.24 -8.50
CA PRO A 36 -13.00 22.41 -9.90
C PRO A 36 -12.46 21.11 -10.49
N GLU A 37 -12.72 20.84 -11.77
CA GLU A 37 -12.26 19.62 -12.45
C GLU A 37 -10.75 19.40 -12.35
N GLU A 38 -9.98 20.50 -12.40
CA GLU A 38 -8.53 20.49 -12.25
C GLU A 38 -8.10 19.93 -10.88
N VAL A 39 -8.78 20.37 -9.81
CA VAL A 39 -8.53 19.91 -8.44
C VAL A 39 -8.99 18.46 -8.27
N GLN A 40 -10.14 18.10 -8.83
CA GLN A 40 -10.62 16.72 -8.86
C GLN A 40 -9.60 15.78 -9.53
N GLY A 41 -9.08 16.18 -10.69
CA GLY A 41 -8.08 15.43 -11.44
C GLY A 41 -6.77 15.29 -10.67
N GLU A 42 -6.32 16.32 -9.97
CA GLU A 42 -5.13 16.26 -9.13
C GLU A 42 -5.30 15.29 -7.95
N ILE A 43 -6.45 15.36 -7.26
CA ILE A 43 -6.78 14.45 -6.15
C ILE A 43 -6.77 13.00 -6.62
N LEU A 44 -7.46 12.71 -7.74
CA LEU A 44 -7.51 11.35 -8.29
C LEU A 44 -6.14 10.84 -8.72
N THR A 45 -5.33 11.70 -9.35
CA THR A 45 -3.97 11.36 -9.78
C THR A 45 -3.10 11.00 -8.58
N ARG A 46 -3.11 11.84 -7.53
CA ARG A 46 -2.33 11.59 -6.30
C ARG A 46 -2.81 10.33 -5.59
N ALA A 47 -4.12 10.11 -5.50
CA ALA A 47 -4.68 8.90 -4.90
C ALA A 47 -4.28 7.64 -5.68
N TYR A 48 -4.31 7.71 -7.01
CA TYR A 48 -3.87 6.61 -7.88
C TYR A 48 -2.38 6.30 -7.71
N LEU A 49 -1.51 7.32 -7.76
CA LEU A 49 -0.07 7.14 -7.57
C LEU A 49 0.25 6.56 -6.18
N HIS A 50 -0.42 7.03 -5.14
CA HIS A 50 -0.25 6.48 -3.79
C HIS A 50 -0.67 5.00 -3.72
N ALA A 51 -1.79 4.63 -4.35
CA ALA A 51 -2.21 3.24 -4.41
C ALA A 51 -1.21 2.37 -5.19
N LEU A 52 -0.62 2.90 -6.26
CA LEU A 52 0.40 2.21 -7.04
C LEU A 52 1.68 2.00 -6.22
N GLU A 53 2.15 3.02 -5.49
CA GLU A 53 3.31 2.92 -4.60
C GLU A 53 3.11 1.87 -3.51
N GLN A 54 1.92 1.84 -2.89
CA GLN A 54 1.58 0.81 -1.89
C GLN A 54 1.58 -0.60 -2.49
N GLU A 55 1.05 -0.75 -3.71
CA GLU A 55 1.01 -2.05 -4.38
C GLU A 55 2.42 -2.51 -4.79
N THR A 56 3.27 -1.62 -5.29
CA THR A 56 4.66 -1.93 -5.59
C THR A 56 5.41 -2.38 -4.35
N ALA A 57 5.29 -1.65 -3.23
CA ALA A 57 5.91 -2.04 -1.96
C ALA A 57 5.39 -3.41 -1.46
N ARG A 58 4.10 -3.70 -1.68
CA ARG A 58 3.51 -5.02 -1.35
C ARG A 58 4.12 -6.13 -2.20
N LEU A 59 4.31 -5.90 -3.50
CA LEU A 59 4.90 -6.87 -4.41
C LEU A 59 6.38 -7.15 -4.09
N GLU A 60 7.16 -6.12 -3.76
CA GLU A 60 8.55 -6.28 -3.30
C GLU A 60 8.62 -7.17 -2.04
N LYS A 61 7.75 -6.91 -1.06
CA LYS A 61 7.69 -7.73 0.16
C LYS A 61 7.30 -9.19 -0.13
N ILE A 62 6.45 -9.43 -1.13
CA ILE A 62 6.09 -10.79 -1.55
C ILE A 62 7.30 -11.48 -2.20
N ALA A 63 8.03 -10.76 -3.06
CA ALA A 63 9.23 -11.29 -3.70
C ALA A 63 10.29 -11.69 -2.66
N ASP A 64 10.52 -10.87 -1.63
CA ASP A 64 11.44 -11.18 -0.53
C ASP A 64 11.03 -12.45 0.25
N ILE A 65 9.73 -12.65 0.49
CA ILE A 65 9.23 -13.86 1.16
C ILE A 65 9.46 -15.09 0.28
N GLN A 66 9.22 -14.96 -1.03
CA GLN A 66 9.41 -16.05 -1.99
C GLN A 66 10.89 -16.45 -2.10
N ASP A 67 11.80 -15.48 -2.14
CA ASP A 67 13.25 -15.72 -2.19
C ASP A 67 13.74 -16.44 -0.92
N ARG A 68 13.28 -16.01 0.25
CA ARG A 68 13.56 -16.69 1.53
C ARG A 68 12.99 -18.11 1.57
N ALA A 69 11.80 -18.32 1.01
CA ALA A 69 11.19 -19.65 0.93
C ALA A 69 11.99 -20.57 0.00
N LEU A 70 12.43 -20.07 -1.16
CA LEU A 70 13.27 -20.82 -2.09
C LEU A 70 14.59 -21.22 -1.44
N THR A 71 15.24 -20.28 -0.74
CA THR A 71 16.47 -20.56 0.01
C THR A 71 16.26 -21.67 1.04
N ALA A 72 15.17 -21.61 1.81
CA ALA A 72 14.84 -22.63 2.80
C ALA A 72 14.61 -24.01 2.15
N LEU A 73 13.93 -24.06 1.00
CA LEU A 73 13.73 -25.31 0.25
C LEU A 73 15.06 -25.88 -0.24
N THR A 74 15.96 -25.06 -0.78
CA THR A 74 17.30 -25.51 -1.20
C THR A 74 18.11 -26.08 -0.04
N VAL A 75 18.06 -25.47 1.16
CA VAL A 75 18.73 -26.03 2.34
C VAL A 75 18.13 -27.37 2.75
N LEU A 76 16.80 -27.52 2.68
CA LEU A 76 16.13 -28.79 2.99
C LEU A 76 16.52 -29.90 1.99
N ASP A 77 16.65 -29.57 0.71
CA ASP A 77 17.10 -30.53 -0.31
C ASP A 77 18.53 -31.00 -0.04
N VAL A 78 19.44 -30.08 0.30
CA VAL A 78 20.82 -30.43 0.68
C VAL A 78 20.85 -31.34 1.91
N LEU A 79 20.11 -30.99 2.98
CA LEU A 79 20.03 -31.80 4.19
C LEU A 79 19.48 -33.19 3.91
N LYS A 80 18.49 -33.30 3.02
CA LYS A 80 17.94 -34.59 2.60
C LYS A 80 18.99 -35.44 1.88
N GLU A 81 19.73 -34.86 0.94
CA GLU A 81 20.80 -35.56 0.23
C GLU A 81 21.92 -36.04 1.17
N GLU A 82 22.28 -35.24 2.18
CA GLU A 82 23.28 -35.62 3.19
C GLU A 82 22.79 -36.82 4.02
N LEU A 83 21.55 -36.79 4.50
CA LEU A 83 20.95 -37.90 5.24
C LEU A 83 20.87 -39.18 4.42
N GLU A 84 20.53 -39.08 3.13
CA GLU A 84 20.48 -40.24 2.22
C GLU A 84 21.89 -40.84 1.98
N LYS A 85 22.94 -40.00 1.91
CA LYS A 85 24.34 -40.44 1.79
C LYS A 85 24.86 -41.11 3.07
N GLU A 86 24.46 -40.63 4.24
CA GLU A 86 24.82 -41.27 5.51
C GLU A 86 24.12 -42.62 5.71
N ALA A 87 22.84 -42.71 5.33
CA ALA A 87 22.05 -43.94 5.41
C ALA A 87 22.51 -45.03 4.43
N GLY A 88 23.04 -44.66 3.27
CA GLY A 88 23.55 -45.62 2.26
C GLY A 88 24.97 -46.15 2.52
N ASN A 89 25.71 -45.57 3.46
CA ASN A 89 27.07 -45.96 3.84
C ASN A 89 27.14 -46.71 5.19
N SER A 90 26.00 -47.05 5.80
CA SER A 90 25.85 -47.85 7.01
C SER A 90 25.33 -49.26 6.68
#